data_AF-A0A7X0HMC0-F1
#
_entry.id   AF-A0A7X0HMC0-F1
#
_cell.length_a   1.000
_cell.length_b   1.000
_cell.length_c   1.000
_cell.angle_alpha   90.00
_cell.angle_beta   90.00
_cell.angle_gamma   90.00
#
_symmetry.space_group_name_H-M   'P 1'
#
loop_
_entity.id
_entity.type
_entity.pdbx_description
1 polymer ?
#
loop_
_entity_poly.entity_id
_entity_poly.type
_entity_poly.pdbx_seq_one_letter_code
_entity_poly.pdbx_strand_id
1 'polypeptide(L)' 'MNRPVPRGHSDQITVDGEAEPVVVKLGVWISNTKSRRDRLDADQLAALTALGVDWASPAHRCAPGAPGRRAQRKSE' A
#
# COMPACT_ATOMS: atom_id res chain seq x y z
N MET A 1 11.95 3.11 -11.19
CA MET A 1 12.66 3.22 -9.91
C MET A 1 11.64 3.11 -8.77
N ASN A 2 11.41 1.90 -8.23
CA ASN A 2 10.60 1.74 -7.00
C ASN A 2 11.46 0.98 -5.99
N ARG A 3 12.32 1.72 -5.28
CA ARG A 3 13.20 1.14 -4.27
C ARG A 3 12.41 1.07 -2.94
N PRO A 4 12.30 -0.11 -2.32
CA PRO A 4 11.66 -0.23 -1.01
C PRO A 4 12.31 0.72 0.00
N VAL A 5 11.49 1.50 0.72
CA VAL A 5 11.94 2.37 1.80
C VAL A 5 12.56 1.51 2.90
N PRO A 6 13.84 1.71 3.27
CA PRO A 6 14.45 0.98 4.38
C PRO A 6 13.70 1.25 5.68
N ARG A 7 13.57 0.23 6.55
CA ARG A 7 12.84 0.37 7.81
C ARG A 7 13.39 1.46 8.73
N GLY A 8 14.68 1.79 8.62
CA GLY A 8 15.33 2.88 9.37
C GLY A 8 15.11 4.29 8.81
N HIS A 9 14.40 4.44 7.70
CA HIS A 9 14.19 5.75 7.06
C HIS A 9 13.39 6.70 7.96
N SER A 10 13.89 7.92 8.11
CA SER A 10 13.28 8.99 8.90
C SER A 10 13.32 10.31 8.13
N ASP A 11 12.23 11.08 8.15
CA ASP A 11 12.15 12.42 7.56
C ASP A 11 11.79 13.46 8.62
N GLN A 12 12.21 14.70 8.38
CA GLN A 12 11.74 15.86 9.14
C GLN A 12 10.52 16.45 8.44
N ILE A 13 9.41 16.58 9.17
CA ILE A 13 8.18 17.18 8.66
C ILE A 13 7.83 18.42 9.48
N THR A 14 7.40 19.48 8.81
CA THR A 14 6.73 20.60 9.48
C THR A 14 5.28 20.21 9.70
N VAL A 15 4.79 20.33 10.93
CA VAL A 15 3.39 20.05 11.28
C VAL A 15 2.73 21.39 11.57
N ASP A 16 1.54 21.61 11.00
CA ASP A 16 0.79 22.84 11.25
C ASP A 16 0.53 23.02 12.74
N GLY A 17 0.99 24.16 13.29
CA GLY A 17 0.89 24.47 14.72
C GLY A 17 2.12 24.12 15.55
N GLU A 18 3.11 23.43 14.98
CA GLU A 18 4.41 23.19 15.62
C GLU A 18 5.46 24.18 15.09
N ALA A 19 6.23 24.77 16.01
CA ALA A 19 7.27 25.74 15.64
C ALA A 19 8.50 25.09 15.00
N GLU A 20 8.77 23.83 15.34
CA GLU A 20 9.99 23.11 14.92
C GLU A 20 9.64 21.83 14.14
N PRO A 21 10.40 21.47 13.09
CA PRO A 21 10.19 20.22 12.36
C PRO A 21 10.34 18.98 13.25
N VAL A 22 9.42 18.03 13.08
CA VAL A 22 9.41 16.77 13.83
C VAL A 22 10.01 15.64 13.00
N VAL A 23 10.87 14.83 13.63
CA VAL A 23 11.42 13.63 13.00
C VAL A 23 10.40 12.49 13.04
N VAL A 24 10.01 12.00 11.87
CA VAL A 24 9.09 10.86 11.71
C VAL A 24 9.83 9.67 11.10
N LYS A 25 9.68 8.49 11.71
CA LYS A 25 10.22 7.22 11.21
C LYS A 25 9.33 6.65 10.10
N LEU A 26 9.37 7.22 8.90
CA LEU A 26 8.50 6.80 7.79
C LEU A 26 8.65 5.32 7.43
N GLY A 27 9.87 4.75 7.49
CA GLY A 27 10.06 3.32 7.20
C GLY A 27 9.31 2.41 8.18
N VAL A 28 9.24 2.81 9.45
CA VAL A 28 8.46 2.10 10.49
C VAL A 28 6.97 2.32 10.28
N TRP A 29 6.55 3.56 9.99
CA TRP A 29 5.15 3.89 9.75
C TRP A 29 4.58 3.11 8.56
N ILE A 30 5.23 3.12 7.39
CA ILE A 30 4.80 2.35 6.21
C ILE A 30 4.66 0.86 6.55
N SER A 31 5.62 0.30 7.29
CA SER A 31 5.59 -1.11 7.70
C SER A 31 4.37 -1.41 8.58
N ASN A 32 4.11 -0.57 9.59
CA ASN A 32 3.00 -0.76 10.52
C ASN A 32 1.64 -0.56 9.83
N THR A 33 1.52 0.45 8.97
CA THR A 33 0.31 0.74 8.20
C THR A 33 0.00 -0.40 7.24
N LYS A 34 1.01 -0.97 6.57
CA LYS A 34 0.85 -2.16 5.73
C LYS A 34 0.41 -3.39 6.52
N SER A 35 0.96 -3.62 7.70
CA SER A 35 0.58 -4.76 8.57
C SER A 35 -0.86 -4.67 9.08
N ARG A 36 -1.41 -3.46 9.23
CA ARG A 36 -2.78 -3.20 9.73
C ARG A 36 -3.73 -2.79 8.62
N ARG A 37 -3.38 -3.09 7.36
CA ARG A 37 -4.15 -2.70 6.19
C ARG A 37 -5.61 -3.17 6.26
N ASP A 38 -5.84 -4.34 6.85
CA ASP A 38 -7.16 -4.91 7.11
C ASP A 38 -8.05 -4.02 8.00
N ARG A 39 -7.45 -3.11 8.78
CA ARG A 39 -8.13 -2.17 9.68
C ARG A 39 -8.24 -0.76 9.11
N LEU A 40 -7.70 -0.50 7.92
CA LEU A 40 -7.81 0.80 7.27
C LEU A 40 -9.16 0.91 6.57
N ASP A 41 -9.80 2.06 6.71
CA ASP A 41 -11.02 2.35 5.96
C ASP A 41 -10.72 2.63 4.48
N ALA A 42 -11.79 2.73 3.68
CA ALA A 42 -11.68 2.93 2.24
C ALA A 42 -11.03 4.27 1.88
N ASP A 43 -11.27 5.32 2.66
CA ASP A 43 -10.76 6.67 2.40
C ASP A 43 -9.25 6.74 2.70
N GLN A 44 -8.80 6.08 3.77
CA GLN A 44 -7.39 5.91 4.11
C GLN A 44 -6.65 5.14 3.01
N LEU A 45 -7.23 4.05 2.51
CA LEU A 45 -6.64 3.28 1.41
C LEU A 45 -6.61 4.08 0.09
N ALA A 46 -7.65 4.86 -0.17
CA ALA A 46 -7.72 5.74 -1.34
C ALA A 46 -6.64 6.83 -1.27
N ALA A 47 -6.48 7.48 -0.12
CA ALA A 47 -5.43 8.49 0.11
C ALA A 47 -4.03 7.90 -0.11
N LEU A 48 -3.74 6.73 0.45
CA LEU A 48 -2.46 6.03 0.23
C LEU A 48 -2.25 5.68 -1.25
N THR A 49 -3.30 5.24 -1.94
CA THR A 49 -3.23 4.93 -3.38
C THR A 49 -2.93 6.18 -4.21
N ALA A 50 -3.56 7.32 -3.89
CA ALA A 50 -3.30 8.60 -4.55
C ALA A 50 -1.84 9.08 -4.37
N LEU A 51 -1.20 8.69 -3.27
CA LEU A 51 0.22 8.94 -3.01
C LEU A 51 1.16 7.93 -3.71
N GLY A 52 0.63 6.99 -4.49
CA GLY A 52 1.41 5.98 -5.21
C GLY A 52 1.80 4.76 -4.36
N VAL A 53 1.11 4.52 -3.24
CA VAL A 53 1.34 3.33 -2.42
C VAL A 53 0.63 2.13 -3.04
N ASP A 54 1.35 1.38 -3.88
CA ASP A 54 0.79 0.29 -4.69
C ASP A 54 -0.02 -0.75 -3.88
N TRP A 55 0.47 -1.11 -2.68
CA TRP A 55 -0.19 -2.09 -1.80
C TRP A 55 -1.46 -1.57 -1.11
N ALA A 56 -1.83 -0.31 -1.28
CA ALA A 56 -3.10 0.21 -0.79
C ALA A 56 -4.23 0.01 -1.81
N SER A 57 -3.90 0.04 -3.11
CA SER A 57 -4.88 -0.02 -4.20
C SER A 57 -5.73 -1.30 -4.16
N PRO A 58 -7.05 -1.27 -4.34
CA PRO A 58 -7.83 -2.50 -4.47
C PRO A 58 -7.30 -3.46 -5.56
N ALA A 59 -6.63 -2.92 -6.58
CA ALA A 59 -6.10 -3.67 -7.72
C ALA A 59 -4.85 -4.51 -7.44
N HIS A 60 -4.04 -4.23 -6.41
CA HIS A 60 -2.89 -5.11 -6.10
C HIS A 60 -3.34 -6.42 -5.41
N ARG A 61 -4.62 -6.55 -5.04
CA ARG A 61 -5.18 -7.85 -4.70
C ARG A 61 -5.30 -8.66 -5.98
N CYS A 62 -4.20 -9.32 -6.36
CA CYS A 62 -4.26 -10.35 -7.38
C CYS A 62 -5.18 -11.47 -6.86
N ALA A 63 -6.23 -11.79 -7.62
CA ALA A 63 -7.27 -12.74 -7.21
C ALA A 63 -6.68 -14.16 -7.06
N PRO A 64 -7.00 -14.89 -5.99
CA PRO A 64 -6.72 -16.32 -5.94
C PRO A 64 -7.67 -17.05 -6.91
N GLY A 65 -7.11 -17.60 -7.98
CA GLY A 65 -7.79 -18.56 -8.86
C GLY A 65 -8.69 -17.94 -9.93
N ALA A 66 -8.12 -17.58 -11.08
CA ALA A 66 -8.90 -17.60 -12.31
C ALA A 66 -9.21 -19.07 -12.65
N PRO A 67 -10.48 -19.50 -12.77
CA PRO A 67 -10.78 -20.85 -13.23
C PRO A 67 -10.26 -21.01 -14.66
N GLY A 68 -9.38 -22.00 -14.86
CA GLY A 68 -8.90 -22.36 -16.18
C GLY A 68 -10.07 -22.61 -17.11
N ARG A 69 -10.08 -21.93 -18.27
CA ARG A 69 -11.04 -22.21 -19.34
C ARG A 69 -10.97 -23.69 -19.68
N ARG A 70 -12.01 -24.46 -19.36
CA ARG A 70 -12.16 -25.83 -19.89
C ARG A 70 -12.29 -25.70 -21.40
N ALA A 71 -11.38 -26.34 -22.13
CA ALA A 71 -11.46 -26.48 -23.58
C ALA A 71 -12.81 -27.11 -23.96
N GLN A 72 -13.50 -26.46 -24.90
CA GLN A 72 -14.68 -27.01 -25.55
C GLN A 72 -14.29 -28.36 -26.18
N ARG A 73 -14.96 -29.45 -25.79
CA ARG A 73 -14.87 -30.72 -26.51
C ARG A 73 -15.24 -30.46 -27.98
N LYS A 74 -14.36 -30.79 -28.92
CA LYS A 74 -14.79 -31.10 -30.29
C LYS A 74 -15.34 -32.53 -30.27
N SER A 75 -16.59 -32.67 -30.68
CA SER A 75 -17.16 -33.91 -31.17
C SER A 75 -16.78 -34.04 -32.65
N GLU A 76 -16.18 -35.16 -33.03
CA GLU A 76 -16.44 -35.99 -34.23
C GLU A 76 -15.42 -37.13 -34.28
#